data_AF-A0A9N9ZDN7-F1
#
_entry.id   AF-A0A9N9ZDN7-F1
#
_cell.length_a   1.000
_cell.length_b   1.000
_cell.length_c   1.000
_cell.angle_alpha   90.00
_cell.angle_beta   90.00
_cell.angle_gamma   90.00
#
_symmetry.space_group_name_H-M   'P 1'
#
loop_
_entity.id
_entity.type
_entity.pdbx_description
1 polymer ?
#
loop_
_entity_poly.entity_id
_entity_poly.type
_entity_poly.pdbx_seq_one_letter_code
_entity_poly.pdbx_strand_id
1 'polypeptide(L)'
;MSYIQDEDDIGLRLDGAGIFYGVFATVWTAAVVAGITYLVSNRSSPTLRIRGLHLSICAVILLHCYWISVQIGYIVHNNMPGDGEYWIMGTWLPLGIAVFHASNSRFLHVAKAQKRFVDKVGEKPQTGSSKGVFGFYRRLDHINKVGVLVGAGITVQILTTIAMYLMSRKWHESWGIPGTEVHGATEYERREKMLRGWEWWHTVFWQFFWAWIFAPMILWRSRKIYDTQGWRLQTIACCVSSLHAAPMWLIALYVPQMDKVNRYFIPPQWIAVSIMFLEIFTIFLPCWQVMQQQNLRQEVLDTIAQWEAKSNFPVTSGKSMISGSTAIDSLGSKDSTLTSHSDESILTMGALEHVLQRNPGPLLEFSALQDFSGENIAFLVAVAAWKASFATEADAKEQGEGKELNTQYEDALRIYADYVSSRDAEFQVNLPSPIHKKLEDMFEKSTREAYGDRSEVNPATPFDVLDWPRRKASGSSGSSAITTTEEAGQVAEGFSKTIFDEAEQSIKYLVLTNTWPKFVKQRQSSMVVSMEV
;
A
#
# COMPACT_ATOMS: atom_id res chain seq x y z
N MET A 1 60.21 -0.14 -30.19
CA MET A 1 59.05 0.48 -29.53
C MET A 1 57.82 -0.12 -30.17
N SER A 2 57.50 -1.33 -29.74
CA SER A 2 56.48 -2.21 -30.31
C SER A 2 55.10 -1.74 -29.84
N TYR A 3 54.26 -1.40 -30.81
CA TYR A 3 52.81 -1.34 -30.65
C TYR A 3 52.36 -2.66 -30.02
N ILE A 4 51.85 -2.60 -28.79
CA ILE A 4 51.10 -3.70 -28.21
C ILE A 4 49.77 -3.70 -28.95
N GLN A 5 49.67 -4.71 -29.80
CA GLN A 5 48.46 -5.27 -30.36
C GLN A 5 47.61 -5.70 -29.15
N ASP A 6 46.58 -4.92 -28.82
CA ASP A 6 45.50 -5.39 -27.94
C ASP A 6 44.80 -6.51 -28.71
N GLU A 7 45.30 -7.74 -28.54
CA GLU A 7 44.56 -8.93 -28.93
C GLU A 7 43.19 -8.86 -28.25
N ASP A 8 42.16 -9.08 -29.07
CA ASP A 8 40.77 -9.26 -28.70
C ASP A 8 40.63 -10.45 -27.73
N ASP A 9 40.99 -10.24 -26.46
CA ASP A 9 40.94 -11.30 -25.47
C ASP A 9 39.47 -11.52 -25.09
N ILE A 10 38.95 -12.67 -25.50
CA ILE A 10 37.67 -13.25 -25.10
C ILE A 10 37.79 -13.56 -23.60
N GLY A 11 37.68 -12.53 -22.77
CA GLY A 11 38.01 -12.55 -21.35
C GLY A 11 37.10 -11.62 -20.55
N LEU A 12 36.95 -11.94 -19.26
CA LEU A 12 36.23 -11.07 -18.33
C LEU A 12 37.01 -9.77 -18.13
N ARG A 13 36.32 -8.64 -18.20
CA ARG A 13 36.91 -7.32 -17.91
C ARG A 13 37.04 -7.14 -16.39
N LEU A 14 38.15 -7.63 -15.84
CA LEU A 14 38.50 -7.56 -14.42
C LEU A 14 39.48 -6.42 -14.10
N ASP A 15 39.32 -5.28 -14.76
CA ASP A 15 40.01 -4.05 -14.39
C ASP A 15 39.45 -3.49 -13.07
N GLY A 16 40.06 -2.42 -12.53
CA GLY A 16 39.62 -1.84 -11.24
C GLY A 16 38.13 -1.45 -11.21
N ALA A 17 37.58 -1.06 -12.35
CA ALA A 17 36.15 -0.78 -12.49
C ALA A 17 35.30 -2.06 -12.48
N GLY A 18 35.74 -3.14 -13.13
CA GLY A 18 35.07 -4.44 -13.08
C GLY A 18 35.01 -5.02 -11.67
N ILE A 19 36.11 -4.92 -10.91
CA ILE A 19 36.14 -5.30 -9.49
C ILE A 19 35.16 -4.45 -8.68
N PHE A 20 35.15 -3.12 -8.90
CA PHE A 20 34.20 -2.23 -8.25
C PHE A 20 32.75 -2.64 -8.51
N TYR A 21 32.36 -2.89 -9.77
CA TYR A 21 30.99 -3.29 -10.10
C TYR A 21 30.61 -4.64 -9.51
N GLY A 22 31.53 -5.61 -9.46
CA GLY A 22 31.29 -6.90 -8.81
C GLY A 22 31.08 -6.77 -7.30
N VAL A 23 31.93 -6.01 -6.60
CA VAL A 23 31.79 -5.74 -5.16
C VAL A 23 30.51 -4.94 -4.89
N PHE A 24 30.26 -3.91 -5.69
CA PHE A 24 29.08 -3.06 -5.56
C PHE A 24 27.79 -3.86 -5.75
N ALA A 25 27.72 -4.72 -6.77
CA ALA A 25 26.60 -5.63 -6.97
C ALA A 25 26.38 -6.53 -5.76
N THR A 26 27.44 -7.15 -5.25
CA THR A 26 27.37 -8.06 -4.11
C THR A 26 26.87 -7.38 -2.84
N VAL A 27 27.46 -6.22 -2.48
CA VAL A 27 27.09 -5.45 -1.29
C VAL A 27 25.67 -4.93 -1.39
N TRP A 28 25.28 -4.40 -2.56
CA TRP A 28 23.94 -3.86 -2.77
C TRP A 28 22.87 -4.95 -2.74
N THR A 29 23.12 -6.09 -3.39
CA THR A 29 22.22 -7.26 -3.31
C THR A 29 22.05 -7.75 -1.88
N ALA A 30 23.13 -7.83 -1.09
CA ALA A 30 23.03 -8.20 0.32
C ALA A 30 22.15 -7.22 1.11
N ALA A 31 22.28 -5.91 0.86
CA ALA A 31 21.47 -4.88 1.51
C ALA A 31 19.98 -4.99 1.12
N VAL A 32 19.67 -5.21 -0.16
CA VAL A 32 18.29 -5.38 -0.65
C VAL A 32 17.66 -6.65 -0.06
N VAL A 33 18.38 -7.77 -0.06
CA VAL A 33 17.90 -9.04 0.54
C VAL A 33 17.66 -8.90 2.04
N ALA A 34 18.56 -8.23 2.76
CA ALA A 34 18.37 -7.95 4.19
C ALA A 34 17.13 -7.08 4.43
N GLY A 35 16.92 -6.04 3.63
CA GLY A 35 15.73 -5.19 3.68
C GLY A 35 14.43 -5.96 3.41
N ILE A 36 14.40 -6.76 2.34
CA ILE A 36 13.24 -7.62 2.03
C ILE A 36 12.96 -8.59 3.19
N THR A 37 14.00 -9.24 3.72
CA THR A 37 13.87 -10.17 4.85
C THR A 37 13.30 -9.49 6.09
N TYR A 38 13.76 -8.27 6.40
CA TYR A 38 13.23 -7.47 7.49
C TYR A 38 11.75 -7.13 7.31
N LEU A 39 11.34 -6.71 6.10
CA LEU A 39 9.93 -6.40 5.79
C LEU A 39 9.03 -7.63 5.88
N VAL A 40 9.48 -8.78 5.37
CA VAL A 40 8.73 -10.04 5.44
C VAL A 40 8.59 -10.50 6.89
N SER A 41 9.63 -10.37 7.70
CA SER A 41 9.60 -10.73 9.12
C SER A 41 8.64 -9.85 9.92
N ASN A 42 8.56 -8.56 9.57
CA ASN A 42 7.66 -7.59 10.21
C ASN A 42 6.32 -7.40 9.48
N ARG A 43 5.95 -8.33 8.58
CA ARG A 43 4.75 -8.20 7.73
C ARG A 43 3.42 -8.06 8.49
N SER A 44 3.39 -8.48 9.75
CA SER A 44 2.23 -8.34 10.65
C SER A 44 2.00 -6.89 11.10
N SER A 45 2.96 -5.99 10.90
CA SER A 45 2.78 -4.57 11.19
C SER A 45 1.64 -3.95 10.35
N PRO A 46 0.72 -3.19 10.96
CA PRO A 46 -0.38 -2.53 10.24
C PRO A 46 0.09 -1.72 9.02
N THR A 47 1.22 -1.02 9.15
CA THR A 47 1.80 -0.19 8.10
C THR A 47 2.22 -0.99 6.86
N LEU A 48 2.72 -2.22 7.04
CA LEU A 48 3.11 -3.08 5.93
C LEU A 48 1.91 -3.86 5.35
N ARG A 49 0.95 -4.23 6.20
CA ARG A 49 -0.25 -4.98 5.79
C ARG A 49 -1.13 -4.19 4.81
N ILE A 50 -1.31 -2.89 5.05
CA ILE A 50 -2.08 -2.01 4.15
C ILE A 50 -1.41 -1.92 2.76
N ARG A 51 -0.07 -1.92 2.71
CA ARG A 51 0.71 -1.81 1.47
C ARG A 51 0.64 -3.02 0.57
N GLY A 52 0.52 -4.22 1.13
CA GLY A 52 0.55 -5.47 0.34
C GLY A 52 1.94 -5.74 -0.23
N LEU A 53 2.79 -6.37 0.58
CA LEU A 53 4.22 -6.55 0.26
C LEU A 53 4.48 -7.42 -0.97
N HIS A 54 3.61 -8.38 -1.29
CA HIS A 54 3.86 -9.39 -2.32
C HIS A 54 4.14 -8.79 -3.71
N LEU A 55 3.29 -7.87 -4.17
CA LEU A 55 3.47 -7.21 -5.47
C LEU A 55 4.70 -6.30 -5.48
N SER A 56 4.96 -5.59 -4.38
CA SER A 56 6.12 -4.71 -4.27
C SER A 56 7.44 -5.50 -4.29
N ILE A 57 7.50 -6.61 -3.54
CA ILE A 57 8.68 -7.48 -3.49
C ILE A 57 8.90 -8.14 -4.86
N CYS A 58 7.84 -8.63 -5.50
CA CYS A 58 7.94 -9.20 -6.85
C CYS A 58 8.49 -8.18 -7.88
N ALA A 59 7.99 -6.95 -7.85
CA ALA A 59 8.51 -5.87 -8.69
C ALA A 59 9.99 -5.58 -8.41
N VAL A 60 10.37 -5.46 -7.14
CA VAL A 60 11.76 -5.20 -6.73
C VAL A 60 12.68 -6.35 -7.17
N ILE A 61 12.29 -7.61 -7.01
CA ILE A 61 13.10 -8.75 -7.45
C ILE A 61 13.37 -8.69 -8.95
N LEU A 62 12.33 -8.45 -9.77
CA LEU A 62 12.49 -8.34 -11.23
C LEU A 62 13.40 -7.18 -11.63
N LEU A 63 13.22 -6.02 -11.01
CA LEU A 63 14.06 -4.85 -11.25
C LEU A 63 15.50 -5.07 -10.77
N HIS A 64 15.67 -5.77 -9.65
CA HIS A 64 16.98 -6.10 -9.09
C HIS A 64 17.74 -7.09 -9.96
N CYS A 65 17.07 -8.11 -10.52
CA CYS A 65 17.67 -9.02 -11.50
C CYS A 65 18.17 -8.26 -12.73
N TYR A 66 17.38 -7.30 -13.23
CA TYR A 66 17.82 -6.41 -14.29
C TYR A 66 19.03 -5.57 -13.86
N TRP A 67 18.98 -4.98 -12.67
CA TRP A 67 20.05 -4.15 -12.13
C TRP A 67 21.36 -4.92 -12.00
N ILE A 68 21.33 -6.15 -11.46
CA ILE A 68 22.49 -7.05 -11.37
C ILE A 68 23.05 -7.34 -12.76
N SER A 69 22.18 -7.61 -13.73
CA SER A 69 22.61 -7.89 -15.11
C SER A 69 23.36 -6.71 -15.73
N VAL A 70 22.94 -5.49 -15.42
CA VAL A 70 23.66 -4.28 -15.86
C VAL A 70 25.00 -4.14 -15.16
N GLN A 71 25.11 -4.45 -13.86
CA GLN A 71 26.39 -4.39 -13.14
C GLN A 71 27.39 -5.42 -13.68
N ILE A 72 26.93 -6.66 -13.87
CA ILE A 72 27.74 -7.75 -14.42
C ILE A 72 28.03 -7.51 -15.91
N GLY A 73 27.11 -6.86 -16.64
CA GLY A 73 27.23 -6.53 -18.05
C GLY A 73 28.51 -5.78 -18.40
N TYR A 74 29.07 -4.98 -17.48
CA TYR A 74 30.38 -4.37 -17.65
C TYR A 74 31.52 -5.40 -17.68
N ILE A 75 31.46 -6.39 -16.80
CA ILE A 75 32.48 -7.44 -16.62
C ILE A 75 32.41 -8.46 -17.77
N VAL A 76 31.19 -8.84 -18.17
CA VAL A 76 30.95 -9.87 -19.19
C VAL A 76 30.71 -9.31 -20.59
N HIS A 77 30.88 -7.99 -20.79
CA HIS A 77 30.58 -7.29 -22.04
C HIS A 77 31.15 -8.00 -23.28
N ASN A 78 32.39 -8.51 -23.18
CA ASN A 78 33.08 -9.18 -24.27
C ASN A 78 32.54 -10.59 -24.58
N ASN A 79 31.80 -11.20 -23.67
CA ASN A 79 31.32 -12.59 -23.75
C ASN A 79 29.79 -12.69 -23.87
N MET A 80 29.06 -11.60 -23.68
CA MET A 80 27.60 -11.62 -23.70
C MET A 80 27.06 -11.61 -25.15
N PRO A 81 26.16 -12.53 -25.49
CA PRO A 81 25.54 -12.54 -26.82
C PRO A 81 24.54 -11.37 -26.92
N GLY A 82 24.52 -10.68 -28.06
CA GLY A 82 23.78 -9.42 -28.23
C GLY A 82 22.24 -9.57 -28.13
N ASP A 83 21.73 -10.78 -28.34
CA ASP A 83 20.32 -11.13 -28.14
C ASP A 83 19.95 -11.21 -26.64
N GLY A 84 20.90 -11.55 -25.77
CA GLY A 84 20.70 -11.56 -24.31
C GLY A 84 20.31 -10.19 -23.77
N GLU A 85 20.97 -9.12 -24.24
CA GLU A 85 20.63 -7.75 -23.83
C GLU A 85 19.22 -7.35 -24.27
N TYR A 86 18.84 -7.77 -25.48
CA TYR A 86 17.50 -7.54 -26.02
C TYR A 86 16.41 -8.19 -25.15
N TRP A 87 16.61 -9.45 -24.74
CA TRP A 87 15.66 -10.14 -23.87
C TRP A 87 15.57 -9.55 -22.47
N ILE A 88 16.71 -9.22 -21.84
CA ILE A 88 16.75 -8.62 -20.50
C ILE A 88 16.02 -7.27 -20.49
N MET A 89 16.30 -6.40 -21.47
CA MET A 89 15.64 -5.11 -21.64
C MET A 89 14.17 -5.24 -22.06
N GLY A 90 13.86 -6.21 -22.91
CA GLY A 90 12.53 -6.45 -23.46
C GLY A 90 11.55 -7.12 -22.50
N THR A 91 12.06 -7.73 -21.43
CA THR A 91 11.25 -8.49 -20.46
C THR A 91 11.39 -7.96 -19.03
N TRP A 92 12.55 -8.09 -18.39
CA TRP A 92 12.69 -7.87 -16.94
C TRP A 92 12.36 -6.44 -16.53
N LEU A 93 12.87 -5.47 -17.28
CA LEU A 93 12.62 -4.06 -17.01
C LEU A 93 11.14 -3.66 -17.15
N PRO A 94 10.45 -3.89 -18.29
CA PRO A 94 9.05 -3.51 -18.43
C PRO A 94 8.13 -4.31 -17.51
N LEU A 95 8.43 -5.59 -17.25
CA LEU A 95 7.69 -6.40 -16.27
C LEU A 95 7.83 -5.80 -14.86
N GLY A 96 9.05 -5.51 -14.42
CA GLY A 96 9.32 -4.92 -13.11
C GLY A 96 8.61 -3.58 -12.92
N ILE A 97 8.68 -2.69 -13.92
CA ILE A 97 7.99 -1.38 -13.90
C ILE A 97 6.46 -1.55 -13.87
N ALA A 98 5.91 -2.49 -14.66
CA ALA A 98 4.47 -2.72 -14.71
C ALA A 98 3.93 -3.24 -13.37
N VAL A 99 4.60 -4.22 -12.76
CA VAL A 99 4.23 -4.74 -11.42
C VAL A 99 4.43 -3.66 -10.35
N PHE A 100 5.47 -2.84 -10.46
CA PHE A 100 5.71 -1.71 -9.56
C PHE A 100 4.56 -0.69 -9.60
N HIS A 101 4.10 -0.32 -10.79
CA HIS A 101 2.95 0.56 -10.94
C HIS A 101 1.64 -0.06 -10.45
N ALA A 102 1.46 -1.38 -10.63
CA ALA A 102 0.34 -2.12 -10.03
C ALA A 102 0.34 -1.97 -8.51
N SER A 103 1.50 -2.19 -7.87
CA SER A 103 1.70 -2.01 -6.43
C SER A 103 1.34 -0.58 -5.98
N ASN A 104 1.84 0.45 -6.67
CA ASN A 104 1.57 1.84 -6.31
C ASN A 104 0.12 2.27 -6.55
N SER A 105 -0.60 1.64 -7.45
CA SER A 105 -2.03 1.94 -7.68
C SER A 105 -2.90 1.63 -6.45
N ARG A 106 -2.46 0.68 -5.61
CA ARG A 106 -3.13 0.28 -4.38
C ARG A 106 -3.22 1.44 -3.38
N PHE A 107 -2.20 2.29 -3.31
CA PHE A 107 -2.21 3.50 -2.48
C PHE A 107 -3.43 4.38 -2.76
N LEU A 108 -3.64 4.70 -4.04
CA LEU A 108 -4.75 5.56 -4.45
C LEU A 108 -6.12 4.92 -4.21
N HIS A 109 -6.18 3.58 -4.28
CA HIS A 109 -7.39 2.85 -3.93
C HIS A 109 -7.71 2.96 -2.45
N VAL A 110 -6.74 2.63 -1.59
CA VAL A 110 -6.88 2.67 -0.13
C VAL A 110 -7.25 4.09 0.33
N ALA A 111 -6.55 5.11 -0.16
CA ALA A 111 -6.83 6.49 0.22
C ALA A 111 -8.26 6.93 -0.17
N LYS A 112 -8.76 6.51 -1.35
CA LYS A 112 -10.14 6.82 -1.78
C LYS A 112 -11.18 6.07 -0.97
N ALA A 113 -10.91 4.82 -0.63
CA ALA A 113 -11.84 3.99 0.14
C ALA A 113 -11.92 4.48 1.60
N GLN A 114 -10.78 4.81 2.21
CA GLN A 114 -10.73 5.39 3.56
C GLN A 114 -11.40 6.77 3.63
N LYS A 115 -11.28 7.60 2.58
CA LYS A 115 -11.97 8.90 2.50
C LYS A 115 -13.50 8.78 2.66
N ARG A 116 -14.10 7.63 2.33
CA ARG A 116 -15.55 7.39 2.50
C ARG A 116 -16.01 7.37 3.96
N PHE A 117 -15.11 7.13 4.92
CA PHE A 117 -15.46 7.22 6.34
C PHE A 117 -15.72 8.66 6.79
N VAL A 118 -15.19 9.65 6.07
CA VAL A 118 -15.33 11.08 6.39
C VAL A 118 -16.39 11.74 5.52
N ASP A 119 -16.42 11.40 4.23
CA ASP A 119 -17.43 11.92 3.32
C ASP A 119 -18.80 11.27 3.62
N LYS A 120 -19.73 12.01 4.28
CA LYS A 120 -21.14 11.60 4.47
C LYS A 120 -21.96 11.54 3.16
N VAL A 121 -21.32 11.30 2.01
CA VAL A 121 -21.98 11.41 0.71
C VAL A 121 -22.46 10.03 0.27
N GLY A 122 -23.78 9.88 0.27
CA GLY A 122 -24.52 8.76 -0.31
C GLY A 122 -24.42 8.69 -1.83
N GLU A 123 -23.22 8.65 -2.40
CA GLU A 123 -23.04 8.30 -3.80
C GLU A 123 -22.97 6.76 -3.92
N LYS A 124 -24.15 6.16 -4.02
CA LYS A 124 -24.28 4.83 -4.63
C LYS A 124 -23.65 4.91 -6.03
N PRO A 125 -22.72 4.00 -6.40
CA PRO A 125 -22.25 3.93 -7.77
C PRO A 125 -23.45 3.66 -8.68
N GLN A 126 -23.69 4.52 -9.67
CA GLN A 126 -24.65 4.23 -10.73
C GLN A 126 -24.21 2.96 -11.46
N THR A 127 -24.95 1.87 -11.24
CA THR A 127 -24.80 0.60 -11.94
C THR A 127 -25.42 0.72 -13.33
N GLY A 128 -24.69 1.39 -14.24
CA GLY A 128 -24.97 1.30 -15.66
C GLY A 128 -24.81 -0.15 -16.11
N SER A 129 -25.93 -0.79 -16.50
CA SER A 129 -25.96 -2.11 -17.13
C SER A 129 -25.28 -2.05 -18.50
N SER A 130 -23.96 -2.24 -18.51
CA SER A 130 -23.21 -2.54 -19.73
C SER A 130 -23.09 -4.06 -19.86
N LYS A 131 -23.65 -4.61 -20.95
CA LYS A 131 -23.42 -6.00 -21.37
C LYS A 131 -22.06 -6.07 -22.11
N GLY A 132 -21.39 -7.22 -22.06
CA GLY A 132 -20.11 -7.49 -22.74
C GLY A 132 -18.86 -7.45 -21.85
N VAL A 133 -17.68 -7.65 -22.45
CA VAL A 133 -16.36 -7.71 -21.79
C VAL A 133 -16.06 -6.42 -21.01
N PHE A 134 -16.48 -5.27 -21.53
CA PHE A 134 -16.37 -3.97 -20.85
C PHE A 134 -17.24 -3.88 -19.60
N GLY A 135 -18.41 -4.52 -19.61
CA GLY A 135 -19.29 -4.65 -18.45
C GLY A 135 -18.69 -5.56 -17.38
N PHE A 136 -18.01 -6.64 -17.77
CA PHE A 136 -17.27 -7.50 -16.84
C PHE A 136 -16.08 -6.76 -16.21
N TYR A 137 -15.29 -6.06 -17.01
CA TYR A 137 -14.18 -5.24 -16.52
C TYR A 137 -14.65 -4.15 -15.55
N ARG A 138 -15.78 -3.47 -15.83
CA ARG A 138 -16.36 -2.46 -14.95
C ARG A 138 -16.87 -3.06 -13.61
N ARG A 139 -17.23 -4.35 -13.60
CA ARG A 139 -17.68 -5.10 -12.41
C ARG A 139 -16.56 -5.64 -11.52
N LEU A 140 -15.32 -5.71 -12.01
CA LEU A 140 -14.17 -6.17 -11.22
C LEU A 140 -13.82 -5.18 -10.09
N ASP A 141 -13.31 -5.68 -8.97
CA ASP A 141 -12.74 -4.85 -7.92
C ASP A 141 -11.51 -4.08 -8.42
N HIS A 142 -11.16 -2.97 -7.76
CA HIS A 142 -10.09 -2.10 -8.25
C HIS A 142 -8.75 -2.84 -8.41
N ILE A 143 -8.41 -3.73 -7.49
CA ILE A 143 -7.19 -4.54 -7.54
C ILE A 143 -7.23 -5.45 -8.77
N ASN A 144 -8.35 -6.15 -9.01
CA ASN A 144 -8.52 -7.03 -10.17
C ASN A 144 -8.56 -6.25 -11.50
N LYS A 145 -9.15 -5.05 -11.52
CA LYS A 145 -9.10 -4.15 -12.69
C LYS A 145 -7.66 -3.80 -13.05
N VAL A 146 -6.88 -3.39 -12.06
CA VAL A 146 -5.47 -3.06 -12.28
C VAL A 146 -4.68 -4.32 -12.66
N GLY A 147 -4.92 -5.45 -12.00
CA GLY A 147 -4.26 -6.73 -12.30
C GLY A 147 -4.52 -7.20 -13.73
N VAL A 148 -5.76 -7.15 -14.20
CA VAL A 148 -6.13 -7.48 -15.59
C VAL A 148 -5.49 -6.51 -16.58
N LEU A 149 -5.50 -5.20 -16.29
CA LEU A 149 -4.90 -4.19 -17.16
C LEU A 149 -3.38 -4.36 -17.27
N VAL A 150 -2.72 -4.57 -16.14
CA VAL A 150 -1.27 -4.78 -16.05
C VAL A 150 -0.89 -6.10 -16.71
N GLY A 151 -1.63 -7.19 -16.44
CA GLY A 151 -1.41 -8.50 -17.07
C GLY A 151 -1.60 -8.47 -18.59
N ALA A 152 -2.61 -7.74 -19.07
CA ALA A 152 -2.80 -7.51 -20.51
C ALA A 152 -1.63 -6.71 -21.11
N GLY A 153 -1.18 -5.64 -20.44
CA GLY A 153 -0.02 -4.85 -20.87
C GLY A 153 1.27 -5.68 -20.92
N ILE A 154 1.51 -6.50 -19.90
CA ILE A 154 2.62 -7.46 -19.85
C ILE A 154 2.55 -8.45 -21.02
N THR A 155 1.36 -9.00 -21.28
CA THR A 155 1.16 -9.96 -22.38
C THR A 155 1.47 -9.31 -23.73
N VAL A 156 0.94 -8.10 -23.96
CA VAL A 156 1.22 -7.32 -25.18
C VAL A 156 2.72 -7.02 -25.30
N GLN A 157 3.39 -6.65 -24.21
CA GLN A 157 4.83 -6.42 -24.20
C GLN A 157 5.60 -7.68 -24.60
N ILE A 158 5.34 -8.83 -23.98
CA ILE A 158 6.02 -10.09 -24.28
C ILE A 158 5.79 -10.49 -25.75
N LEU A 159 4.54 -10.42 -26.22
CA LEU A 159 4.21 -10.73 -27.62
C LEU A 159 4.92 -9.79 -28.59
N THR A 160 5.01 -8.50 -28.27
CA THR A 160 5.72 -7.52 -29.09
C THR A 160 7.22 -7.80 -29.10
N THR A 161 7.83 -8.10 -27.95
CA THR A 161 9.26 -8.48 -27.87
C THR A 161 9.54 -9.74 -28.70
N ILE A 162 8.69 -10.77 -28.60
CA ILE A 162 8.83 -11.99 -29.40
C ILE A 162 8.67 -11.69 -30.90
N ALA A 163 7.65 -10.94 -31.28
CA ALA A 163 7.40 -10.60 -32.68
C ALA A 163 8.57 -9.82 -33.29
N MET A 164 9.09 -8.81 -32.58
CA MET A 164 10.23 -8.01 -33.02
C MET A 164 11.51 -8.84 -33.11
N TYR A 165 11.73 -9.79 -32.17
CA TYR A 165 12.85 -10.73 -32.23
C TYR A 165 12.79 -11.60 -33.49
N LEU A 166 11.64 -12.22 -33.77
CA LEU A 166 11.45 -13.12 -34.92
C LEU A 166 11.46 -12.38 -36.27
N MET A 167 10.98 -11.13 -36.31
CA MET A 167 10.93 -10.34 -37.55
C MET A 167 12.29 -9.76 -37.95
N SER A 168 13.18 -9.48 -37.00
CA SER A 168 14.45 -8.81 -37.28
C SER A 168 15.54 -9.81 -37.65
N ARG A 169 16.18 -9.58 -38.79
CA ARG A 169 17.35 -10.34 -39.27
C ARG A 169 18.63 -9.99 -38.50
N LYS A 170 18.52 -9.05 -37.57
CA LYS A 170 19.55 -8.69 -36.60
C LYS A 170 19.96 -9.85 -35.70
N TRP A 171 19.02 -10.71 -35.33
CA TRP A 171 19.24 -11.84 -34.42
C TRP A 171 19.31 -13.18 -35.13
N HIS A 172 19.12 -13.20 -36.45
CA HIS A 172 18.95 -14.41 -37.24
C HIS A 172 19.70 -14.29 -38.57
N GLU A 173 20.63 -15.20 -38.83
CA GLU A 173 21.44 -15.16 -40.06
C GLU A 173 20.64 -15.54 -41.31
N SER A 174 19.69 -16.47 -41.19
CA SER A 174 19.00 -17.09 -42.33
C SER A 174 17.67 -16.46 -42.72
N TRP A 175 16.97 -15.77 -41.82
CA TRP A 175 15.59 -15.33 -42.03
C TRP A 175 15.26 -14.03 -41.27
N GLY A 176 14.25 -13.30 -41.72
CA GLY A 176 13.86 -11.99 -41.18
C GLY A 176 13.68 -10.94 -42.28
N ILE A 177 13.31 -9.72 -41.89
CA ILE A 177 13.07 -8.62 -42.84
C ILE A 177 14.40 -8.14 -43.44
N PRO A 178 14.58 -8.17 -44.77
CA PRO A 178 15.78 -7.63 -45.42
C PRO A 178 15.99 -6.16 -45.09
N GLY A 179 17.23 -5.76 -44.79
CA GLY A 179 17.58 -4.40 -44.38
C GLY A 179 17.62 -4.15 -42.86
N THR A 180 17.29 -5.16 -42.04
CA THR A 180 17.52 -5.14 -40.58
C THR A 180 18.83 -5.83 -40.16
N GLU A 181 19.63 -6.25 -41.14
CA GLU A 181 20.90 -6.94 -40.94
C GLU A 181 21.94 -5.99 -40.34
N VAL A 182 22.75 -6.49 -39.42
CA VAL A 182 23.84 -5.71 -38.82
C VAL A 182 25.17 -6.17 -39.40
N HIS A 183 25.85 -5.24 -40.07
CA HIS A 183 27.17 -5.47 -40.64
C HIS A 183 28.25 -4.73 -39.81
N GLY A 184 29.34 -5.41 -39.51
CA GLY A 184 30.53 -4.86 -38.85
C GLY A 184 31.78 -5.59 -39.33
N ALA A 185 32.92 -4.90 -39.34
CA ALA A 185 34.20 -5.52 -39.70
C ALA A 185 34.72 -6.44 -38.59
N THR A 186 34.32 -6.16 -37.34
CA THR A 186 34.64 -6.97 -36.15
C THR A 186 33.35 -7.38 -35.42
N GLU A 187 33.43 -8.47 -34.64
CA GLU A 187 32.33 -8.92 -33.77
C GLU A 187 31.92 -7.83 -32.76
N TYR A 188 32.89 -7.06 -32.26
CA TYR A 188 32.65 -5.94 -31.37
C TYR A 188 31.79 -4.85 -32.03
N GLU A 189 32.16 -4.41 -33.23
CA GLU A 189 31.43 -3.38 -33.97
C GLU A 189 30.01 -3.85 -34.34
N ARG A 190 29.86 -5.14 -34.66
CA ARG A 190 28.55 -5.76 -34.92
C ARG A 190 27.66 -5.68 -33.67
N ARG A 191 28.18 -5.98 -32.49
CA ARG A 191 27.43 -5.92 -31.21
C ARG A 191 27.04 -4.50 -30.83
N GLU A 192 27.93 -3.52 -30.95
CA GLU A 192 27.57 -2.12 -30.65
C GLU A 192 26.42 -1.62 -31.54
N LYS A 193 26.43 -2.01 -32.83
CA LYS A 193 25.33 -1.71 -33.75
C LYS A 193 24.06 -2.49 -33.41
N MET A 194 24.15 -3.65 -32.77
CA MET A 194 22.98 -4.40 -32.31
C MET A 194 22.19 -3.66 -31.21
N LEU A 195 22.85 -2.81 -30.42
CA LEU A 195 22.22 -2.02 -29.36
C LEU A 195 21.32 -0.89 -29.86
N ARG A 196 21.38 -0.58 -31.16
CA ARG A 196 20.67 0.54 -31.79
C ARG A 196 19.75 0.04 -32.88
N GLY A 197 18.65 0.74 -33.14
CA GLY A 197 17.78 0.42 -34.27
C GLY A 197 16.30 0.45 -33.92
N TRP A 198 15.47 0.27 -34.94
CA TRP A 198 14.02 0.32 -34.81
C TRP A 198 13.49 -0.83 -33.94
N GLU A 199 14.21 -1.94 -33.80
CA GLU A 199 13.78 -3.10 -33.00
C GLU A 199 13.48 -2.75 -31.54
N TRP A 200 14.10 -1.69 -31.02
CA TRP A 200 14.01 -1.25 -29.64
C TRP A 200 12.82 -0.29 -29.38
N TRP A 201 12.04 0.07 -30.41
CA TRP A 201 11.00 1.09 -30.25
C TRP A 201 10.01 0.78 -29.13
N HIS A 202 9.64 -0.50 -28.96
CA HIS A 202 8.66 -0.92 -27.96
C HIS A 202 9.20 -0.72 -26.53
N THR A 203 10.45 -1.05 -26.25
CA THR A 203 11.05 -0.84 -24.92
C THR A 203 11.18 0.65 -24.60
N VAL A 204 11.61 1.46 -25.58
CA VAL A 204 11.69 2.92 -25.46
C VAL A 204 10.30 3.52 -25.20
N PHE A 205 9.31 3.17 -26.02
CA PHE A 205 7.94 3.67 -25.91
C PHE A 205 7.36 3.41 -24.53
N TRP A 206 7.47 2.18 -24.03
CA TRP A 206 6.91 1.83 -22.72
C TRP A 206 7.64 2.55 -21.58
N GLN A 207 8.96 2.69 -21.63
CA GLN A 207 9.69 3.47 -20.63
C GLN A 207 9.20 4.92 -20.56
N PHE A 208 9.03 5.59 -21.71
CA PHE A 208 8.48 6.94 -21.74
C PHE A 208 7.03 7.00 -21.30
N PHE A 209 6.20 6.05 -21.73
CA PHE A 209 4.79 5.99 -21.32
C PHE A 209 4.67 5.92 -19.78
N TRP A 210 5.44 5.03 -19.14
CA TRP A 210 5.41 4.89 -17.69
C TRP A 210 5.98 6.12 -16.96
N ALA A 211 7.16 6.59 -17.35
CA ALA A 211 7.84 7.68 -16.64
C ALA A 211 7.28 9.07 -16.94
N TRP A 212 6.79 9.33 -18.15
CA TRP A 212 6.42 10.67 -18.61
C TRP A 212 4.91 10.89 -18.80
N ILE A 213 4.11 9.83 -18.82
CA ILE A 213 2.65 9.93 -18.87
C ILE A 213 2.05 9.42 -17.56
N PHE A 214 2.32 8.16 -17.21
CA PHE A 214 1.68 7.51 -16.07
C PHE A 214 2.16 8.05 -14.72
N ALA A 215 3.46 8.21 -14.52
CA ALA A 215 4.02 8.75 -13.29
C ALA A 215 3.52 10.18 -12.98
N PRO A 216 3.50 11.15 -13.92
CA PRO A 216 2.88 12.46 -13.70
C PRO A 216 1.39 12.40 -13.36
N MET A 217 0.61 11.50 -13.98
CA MET A 217 -0.80 11.30 -13.62
C MET A 217 -0.96 10.83 -12.18
N ILE A 218 -0.10 9.92 -11.71
CA ILE A 218 -0.09 9.46 -10.31
C ILE A 218 0.31 10.60 -9.37
N LEU A 219 1.38 11.34 -9.69
CA LEU A 219 1.83 12.51 -8.91
C LEU A 219 0.70 13.53 -8.75
N TRP A 220 -0.03 13.81 -9.84
CA TRP A 220 -1.15 14.73 -9.80
C TRP A 220 -2.29 14.23 -8.91
N ARG A 221 -2.61 12.93 -8.97
CA ARG A 221 -3.66 12.33 -8.14
C ARG A 221 -3.27 12.22 -6.66
N SER A 222 -1.99 12.05 -6.35
CA SER A 222 -1.50 11.90 -4.97
C SER A 222 -1.22 13.22 -4.25
N ARG A 223 -1.20 14.35 -4.96
CA ARG A 223 -0.77 15.66 -4.41
C ARG A 223 -1.53 16.14 -3.16
N LYS A 224 -2.79 15.72 -2.98
CA LYS A 224 -3.64 16.13 -1.85
C LYS A 224 -3.73 15.08 -0.74
N ILE A 225 -2.97 13.99 -0.83
CA ILE A 225 -2.95 12.95 0.19
C ILE A 225 -1.76 13.25 1.10
N TYR A 226 -1.99 13.34 2.41
CA TYR A 226 -0.95 13.58 3.40
C TYR A 226 -0.95 12.41 4.36
N ASP A 227 -0.19 11.36 4.03
CA ASP A 227 -0.16 10.15 4.83
C ASP A 227 0.99 10.17 5.85
N THR A 228 0.75 9.61 7.04
CA THR A 228 1.76 9.46 8.10
C THR A 228 2.71 8.30 7.83
N GLN A 229 2.36 7.46 6.85
CA GLN A 229 3.07 6.23 6.51
C GLN A 229 4.16 6.47 5.47
N GLY A 230 4.36 7.69 4.95
CA GLY A 230 5.34 8.06 3.93
C GLY A 230 5.22 7.31 2.58
N TRP A 231 4.05 6.74 2.29
CA TRP A 231 3.74 6.09 1.01
C TRP A 231 3.63 7.10 -0.13
N ARG A 232 3.12 8.31 0.12
CA ARG A 232 3.20 9.41 -0.85
C ARG A 232 4.65 9.78 -1.16
N LEU A 233 5.49 9.92 -0.13
CA LEU A 233 6.89 10.28 -0.31
C LEU A 233 7.60 9.23 -1.18
N GLN A 234 7.41 7.94 -0.87
CA GLN A 234 7.88 6.84 -1.70
C GLN A 234 7.46 7.01 -3.16
N THR A 235 6.15 7.20 -3.40
CA THR A 235 5.60 7.33 -4.75
C THR A 235 6.21 8.52 -5.50
N ILE A 236 6.33 9.67 -4.85
CA ILE A 236 6.90 10.88 -5.46
C ILE A 236 8.37 10.66 -5.81
N ALA A 237 9.15 10.17 -4.85
CA ALA A 237 10.58 9.97 -5.03
C ALA A 237 10.88 8.93 -6.11
N CYS A 238 10.09 7.86 -6.19
CA CYS A 238 10.18 6.85 -7.25
C CYS A 238 9.85 7.42 -8.64
N CYS A 239 8.79 8.22 -8.77
CA CYS A 239 8.42 8.85 -10.04
C CYS A 239 9.51 9.82 -10.52
N VAL A 240 10.00 10.69 -9.63
CA VAL A 240 11.01 11.71 -9.97
C VAL A 240 12.34 11.06 -10.34
N SER A 241 12.80 10.07 -9.56
CA SER A 241 14.05 9.34 -9.84
C SER A 241 14.03 8.58 -11.16
N SER A 242 12.84 8.24 -11.69
CA SER A 242 12.72 7.50 -12.96
C SER A 242 12.74 8.39 -14.21
N LEU A 243 12.55 9.71 -14.08
CA LEU A 243 12.40 10.61 -15.25
C LEU A 243 13.64 10.67 -16.14
N HIS A 244 14.83 10.61 -15.54
CA HIS A 244 16.10 10.72 -16.26
C HIS A 244 16.52 9.43 -16.99
N ALA A 245 15.97 8.28 -16.60
CA ALA A 245 16.46 6.96 -17.03
C ALA A 245 16.46 6.78 -18.55
N ALA A 246 15.31 6.95 -19.19
CA ALA A 246 15.17 6.76 -20.64
C ALA A 246 15.88 7.86 -21.46
N PRO A 247 15.76 9.17 -21.12
CA PRO A 247 16.53 10.21 -21.81
C PRO A 247 18.04 9.98 -21.74
N MET A 248 18.59 9.69 -20.56
CA MET A 248 20.03 9.51 -20.38
C MET A 248 20.54 8.23 -21.03
N TRP A 249 19.76 7.15 -21.02
CA TRP A 249 20.07 5.92 -21.76
C TRP A 249 20.17 6.18 -23.26
N LEU A 250 19.20 6.90 -23.85
CA LEU A 250 19.24 7.26 -25.27
C LEU A 250 20.40 8.20 -25.60
N ILE A 251 20.68 9.18 -24.76
CA ILE A 251 21.85 10.07 -24.94
C ILE A 251 23.13 9.24 -24.95
N ALA A 252 23.29 8.31 -23.99
CA ALA A 252 24.45 7.44 -23.92
C ALA A 252 24.60 6.52 -25.16
N LEU A 253 23.48 6.13 -25.79
CA LEU A 253 23.52 5.31 -27.02
C LEU A 253 23.79 6.13 -28.29
N TYR A 254 23.24 7.34 -28.44
CA TYR A 254 23.24 8.04 -29.72
C TYR A 254 24.22 9.22 -29.80
N VAL A 255 24.72 9.74 -28.68
CA VAL A 255 25.60 10.91 -28.64
C VAL A 255 27.07 10.45 -28.55
N PRO A 256 27.90 10.65 -29.59
CA PRO A 256 29.28 10.14 -29.63
C PRO A 256 30.18 10.69 -28.50
N GLN A 257 29.88 11.89 -27.98
CA GLN A 257 30.63 12.47 -26.88
C GLN A 257 30.53 11.63 -25.59
N MET A 258 29.50 10.79 -25.45
CA MET A 258 29.32 9.88 -24.32
C MET A 258 30.23 8.66 -24.37
N ASP A 259 30.94 8.40 -25.48
CA ASP A 259 31.84 7.24 -25.59
C ASP A 259 32.92 7.22 -24.51
N LYS A 260 33.38 8.41 -24.07
CA LYS A 260 34.34 8.55 -22.97
C LYS A 260 33.77 8.05 -21.63
N VAL A 261 32.48 8.28 -21.41
CA VAL A 261 31.74 7.84 -20.22
C VAL A 261 31.41 6.35 -20.34
N ASN A 262 30.94 5.92 -21.51
CA ASN A 262 30.53 4.54 -21.80
C ASN A 262 31.66 3.51 -21.60
N ARG A 263 32.93 3.94 -21.68
CA ARG A 263 34.10 3.11 -21.33
C ARG A 263 34.06 2.54 -19.91
N TYR A 264 33.45 3.26 -18.97
CA TYR A 264 33.34 2.86 -17.56
C TYR A 264 31.88 2.68 -17.13
N PHE A 265 30.95 3.43 -17.72
CA PHE A 265 29.55 3.47 -17.35
C PHE A 265 28.68 3.12 -18.57
N ILE A 266 28.40 1.83 -18.75
CA ILE A 266 27.66 1.36 -19.94
C ILE A 266 26.27 2.01 -20.04
N PRO A 267 25.71 2.23 -21.24
CA PRO A 267 24.46 2.98 -21.41
C PRO A 267 23.28 2.52 -20.52
N PRO A 268 23.03 1.21 -20.29
CA PRO A 268 21.96 0.76 -19.41
C PRO A 268 22.14 1.13 -17.93
N GLN A 269 23.33 1.57 -17.50
CA GLN A 269 23.59 2.00 -16.12
C GLN A 269 22.75 3.23 -15.73
N TRP A 270 22.36 4.09 -16.67
CA TRP A 270 21.43 5.19 -16.39
C TRP A 270 20.06 4.71 -15.92
N ILE A 271 19.61 3.56 -16.45
CA ILE A 271 18.39 2.90 -15.97
C ILE A 271 18.66 2.24 -14.61
N ALA A 272 19.82 1.60 -14.44
CA ALA A 272 20.20 0.98 -13.16
C ALA A 272 20.24 1.99 -12.00
N VAL A 273 20.71 3.22 -12.23
CA VAL A 273 20.66 4.31 -11.23
C VAL A 273 19.23 4.57 -10.78
N SER A 274 18.28 4.67 -11.72
CA SER A 274 16.87 4.85 -11.36
C SER A 274 16.30 3.67 -10.56
N ILE A 275 16.67 2.43 -10.90
CA ILE A 275 16.25 1.23 -10.17
C ILE A 275 16.82 1.22 -8.75
N MET A 276 18.08 1.62 -8.58
CA MET A 276 18.69 1.74 -7.26
C MET A 276 17.90 2.71 -6.37
N PHE A 277 17.46 3.85 -6.90
CA PHE A 277 16.58 4.78 -6.20
C PHE A 277 15.18 4.21 -5.94
N LEU A 278 14.64 3.39 -6.84
CA LEU A 278 13.40 2.65 -6.56
C LEU A 278 13.60 1.71 -5.36
N GLU A 279 14.69 0.95 -5.31
CA GLU A 279 14.99 -0.03 -4.24
C GLU A 279 15.17 0.63 -2.87
N ILE A 280 16.10 1.59 -2.73
CA ILE A 280 15.76 2.92 -2.24
C ILE A 280 14.50 3.10 -1.38
N PHE A 281 13.55 3.76 -2.03
CA PHE A 281 12.30 4.20 -1.45
C PHE A 281 11.29 3.08 -1.25
N THR A 282 11.44 1.94 -1.92
CA THR A 282 10.48 0.82 -1.85
C THR A 282 10.82 -0.22 -0.81
N ILE A 283 12.08 -0.33 -0.40
CA ILE A 283 12.56 -1.27 0.61
C ILE A 283 12.99 -0.52 1.86
N PHE A 284 13.99 0.36 1.76
CA PHE A 284 14.61 0.94 2.95
C PHE A 284 13.72 1.97 3.65
N LEU A 285 12.95 2.76 2.92
CA LEU A 285 12.02 3.72 3.51
C LEU A 285 10.90 3.01 4.33
N PRO A 286 10.24 1.95 3.83
CA PRO A 286 9.37 1.12 4.66
C PRO A 286 10.06 0.48 5.87
N CYS A 287 11.30 -0.01 5.74
CA CYS A 287 12.05 -0.56 6.88
C CYS A 287 12.20 0.48 7.99
N TRP A 288 12.67 1.67 7.63
CA TRP A 288 12.80 2.80 8.54
C TRP A 288 11.47 3.12 9.24
N GLN A 289 10.37 3.19 8.48
CA GLN A 289 9.05 3.53 9.02
C GLN A 289 8.56 2.50 10.05
N VAL A 290 8.81 1.21 9.80
CA VAL A 290 8.49 0.16 10.77
C VAL A 290 9.31 0.33 12.05
N MET A 291 10.61 0.60 11.93
CA MET A 291 11.46 0.85 13.11
C MET A 291 10.97 2.05 13.91
N GLN A 292 10.65 3.17 13.25
CA GLN A 292 10.11 4.35 13.92
C GLN A 292 8.77 4.07 14.61
N GLN A 293 7.87 3.32 13.97
CA GLN A 293 6.59 2.97 14.57
C GLN A 293 6.76 2.05 15.78
N GLN A 294 7.69 1.09 15.71
CA GLN A 294 7.99 0.20 16.84
C GLN A 294 8.54 1.00 18.02
N ASN A 295 9.48 1.92 17.78
CA ASN A 295 10.02 2.80 18.81
C ASN A 295 8.92 3.67 19.44
N LEU A 296 8.07 4.31 18.62
CA LEU A 296 6.95 5.12 19.12
C LEU A 296 5.96 4.29 19.95
N ARG A 297 5.67 3.07 19.50
CA ARG A 297 4.78 2.16 20.23
C ARG A 297 5.40 1.74 21.57
N GLN A 298 6.69 1.46 21.61
CA GLN A 298 7.39 1.13 22.85
C GLN A 298 7.36 2.30 23.84
N GLU A 299 7.66 3.51 23.37
CA GLU A 299 7.60 4.73 24.20
C GLU A 299 6.21 4.97 24.80
N VAL A 300 5.15 4.74 24.01
CA VAL A 300 3.77 4.86 24.47
C VAL A 300 3.42 3.77 25.48
N LEU A 301 3.84 2.52 25.25
CA LEU A 301 3.63 1.44 26.20
C LEU A 301 4.36 1.68 27.52
N ASP A 302 5.58 2.22 27.47
CA ASP A 302 6.36 2.57 28.66
C ASP A 302 5.68 3.71 29.44
N THR A 303 5.12 4.70 28.74
CA THR A 303 4.37 5.80 29.36
C THR A 303 3.08 5.30 30.02
N ILE A 304 2.35 4.40 29.36
CA ILE A 304 1.16 3.76 29.92
C ILE A 304 1.52 2.94 31.16
N ALA A 305 2.58 2.12 31.09
CA ALA A 305 3.03 1.29 32.20
C ALA A 305 3.48 2.14 33.41
N GLN A 306 4.18 3.25 33.17
CA GLN A 306 4.56 4.20 34.23
C GLN A 306 3.34 4.84 34.88
N TRP A 307 2.33 5.23 34.08
CA TRP A 307 1.09 5.79 34.59
C TRP A 307 0.29 4.76 35.41
N GLU A 308 0.19 3.51 34.96
CA GLU A 308 -0.45 2.41 35.69
C GLU A 308 0.28 2.08 37.00
N ALA A 309 1.61 2.10 36.99
CA ALA A 309 2.39 1.92 38.22
C ALA A 309 2.14 3.04 39.22
N LYS A 310 2.03 4.29 38.74
CA LYS A 310 1.77 5.48 39.58
C LYS A 310 0.36 5.50 40.15
N SER A 311 -0.64 5.05 39.39
CA SER A 311 -2.04 5.00 39.83
C SER A 311 -2.32 3.86 40.82
N ASN A 312 -1.49 2.80 40.82
CA ASN A 312 -1.56 1.71 41.77
C ASN A 312 -0.92 2.01 43.15
N PHE A 313 -0.29 3.17 43.36
CA PHE A 313 0.12 3.59 44.70
C PHE A 313 -1.10 4.04 45.51
N PRO A 314 -1.34 3.50 46.72
CA PRO A 314 -2.44 3.95 47.57
C PRO A 314 -2.27 5.44 47.86
N VAL A 315 -3.35 6.21 47.66
CA VAL A 315 -3.45 7.60 48.06
C VAL A 315 -3.45 7.68 49.59
N THR A 316 -2.26 7.58 50.18
CA THR A 316 -1.99 7.99 51.56
C THR A 316 -1.11 9.21 51.51
N SER A 317 -1.73 10.39 51.36
CA SER A 317 -1.37 11.64 52.03
C SER A 317 -1.95 12.84 51.26
N GLY A 318 -3.19 13.21 51.59
CA GLY A 318 -3.55 14.58 51.95
C GLY A 318 -3.15 15.76 51.05
N LYS A 319 -3.00 15.59 49.73
CA LYS A 319 -3.01 16.70 48.78
C LYS A 319 -4.12 16.47 47.76
N SER A 320 -5.16 17.29 47.89
CA SER A 320 -6.31 17.39 47.00
C SER A 320 -5.95 17.11 45.54
N MET A 321 -6.48 15.99 45.02
CA MET A 321 -6.55 15.75 43.59
C MET A 321 -7.57 16.73 43.02
N ILE A 322 -7.09 17.86 42.51
CA ILE A 322 -7.88 18.68 41.61
C ILE A 322 -8.10 17.82 40.36
N SER A 323 -9.35 17.39 40.22
CA SER A 323 -9.93 16.70 39.07
C SER A 323 -9.36 17.25 37.76
N GLY A 324 -8.67 16.39 37.00
CA GLY A 324 -8.10 16.67 35.67
C GLY A 324 -9.15 16.80 34.57
N SER A 325 -10.23 17.53 34.84
CA SER A 325 -11.37 17.75 33.93
C SER A 325 -11.20 18.98 33.02
N THR A 326 -10.11 19.76 33.15
CA THR A 326 -9.99 21.08 32.49
C THR A 326 -8.78 21.26 31.57
N ALA A 327 -7.94 20.24 31.35
CA ALA A 327 -6.72 20.39 30.53
C ALA A 327 -6.95 20.27 29.01
N ILE A 328 -8.13 19.85 28.57
CA ILE A 328 -8.44 19.66 27.15
C ILE A 328 -9.25 20.79 26.53
N ASP A 329 -9.82 21.67 27.37
CA ASP A 329 -10.47 22.92 26.94
C ASP A 329 -9.45 24.07 26.79
N SER A 330 -8.19 23.86 27.22
CA SER A 330 -7.10 24.83 27.05
C SER A 330 -6.37 24.71 25.72
N LEU A 331 -6.97 24.09 24.69
CA LEU A 331 -6.46 24.13 23.32
C LEU A 331 -6.45 25.58 22.74
N GLY A 332 -7.06 26.54 23.45
CA GLY A 332 -7.12 27.96 23.06
C GLY A 332 -6.55 28.96 24.06
N SER A 333 -5.89 28.55 25.16
CA SER A 333 -5.37 29.49 26.16
C SER A 333 -3.85 29.54 26.17
N LYS A 334 -3.34 30.76 25.91
CA LYS A 334 -1.93 31.14 25.99
C LYS A 334 -1.45 30.99 27.43
N ASP A 335 -0.69 29.94 27.74
CA ASP A 335 0.36 30.08 28.76
C ASP A 335 1.52 29.10 28.54
N SER A 336 2.71 29.64 28.69
CA SER A 336 4.00 29.06 28.35
C SER A 336 4.68 28.51 29.60
N THR A 337 4.71 27.19 29.78
CA THR A 337 5.75 26.47 30.56
C THR A 337 5.75 24.98 30.16
N LEU A 338 6.54 24.65 29.14
CA LEU A 338 6.86 23.28 28.75
C LEU A 338 7.61 22.57 29.89
N THR A 339 6.89 21.76 30.65
CA THR A 339 7.47 20.74 31.53
C THR A 339 6.92 19.39 31.11
N SER A 340 7.80 18.38 31.08
CA SER A 340 7.63 17.00 30.63
C SER A 340 6.43 16.22 31.21
N HIS A 341 5.62 16.83 32.10
CA HIS A 341 4.47 16.21 32.75
C HIS A 341 3.16 16.33 31.94
N SER A 342 3.08 17.21 30.94
CA SER A 342 1.86 17.35 30.12
C SER A 342 1.68 16.21 29.12
N ASP A 343 2.77 15.64 28.61
CA ASP A 343 2.72 14.59 27.58
C ASP A 343 2.20 13.25 28.14
N GLU A 344 2.51 12.94 29.42
CA GLU A 344 2.01 11.74 30.11
C GLU A 344 0.48 11.72 30.26
N SER A 345 -0.13 12.89 30.53
CA SER A 345 -1.59 13.02 30.74
C SER A 345 -2.38 12.78 29.45
N ILE A 346 -1.81 13.19 28.31
CA ILE A 346 -2.51 13.21 27.01
C ILE A 346 -2.46 11.84 26.33
N LEU A 347 -1.46 11.00 26.59
CA LEU A 347 -1.33 9.65 26.03
C LEU A 347 -2.05 8.56 26.85
N THR A 348 -3.06 8.94 27.63
CA THR A 348 -3.83 8.01 28.48
C THR A 348 -5.11 7.51 27.79
N MET A 349 -5.61 6.35 28.26
CA MET A 349 -6.90 5.82 27.83
C MET A 349 -8.05 6.80 28.11
N GLY A 350 -8.02 7.49 29.25
CA GLY A 350 -9.05 8.47 29.61
C GLY A 350 -9.14 9.65 28.64
N ALA A 351 -7.99 10.15 28.14
CA ALA A 351 -7.96 11.21 27.14
C ALA A 351 -8.56 10.75 25.81
N LEU A 352 -8.25 9.53 25.36
CA LEU A 352 -8.83 8.93 24.16
C LEU A 352 -10.35 8.78 24.28
N GLU A 353 -10.84 8.19 25.37
CA GLU A 353 -12.28 8.00 25.60
C GLU A 353 -13.03 9.33 25.65
N HIS A 354 -12.45 10.34 26.30
CA HIS A 354 -13.05 11.67 26.32
C HIS A 354 -13.21 12.25 24.90
N VAL A 355 -12.19 12.13 24.04
CA VAL A 355 -12.28 12.60 22.64
C VAL A 355 -13.34 11.80 21.87
N LEU A 356 -13.39 10.49 22.03
CA LEU A 356 -14.39 9.63 21.39
C LEU A 356 -15.82 10.00 21.79
N GLN A 357 -16.05 10.34 23.05
CA GLN A 357 -17.37 10.72 23.56
C GLN A 357 -17.78 12.14 23.15
N ARG A 358 -16.85 13.11 23.19
CA ARG A 358 -17.19 14.52 23.02
C ARG A 358 -17.16 14.98 21.57
N ASN A 359 -16.14 14.61 20.82
CA ASN A 359 -16.02 14.95 19.41
C ASN A 359 -15.05 14.00 18.67
N PRO A 360 -15.54 12.85 18.19
CA PRO A 360 -14.70 11.88 17.46
C PRO A 360 -14.32 12.35 16.06
N GLY A 361 -14.95 13.40 15.51
CA GLY A 361 -14.80 13.84 14.12
C GLY A 361 -13.36 14.11 13.68
N PRO A 362 -12.58 14.94 14.39
CA PRO A 362 -11.19 15.22 14.05
C PRO A 362 -10.28 13.98 14.10
N LEU A 363 -10.54 13.06 15.04
CA LEU A 363 -9.79 11.81 15.16
C LEU A 363 -10.15 10.86 14.01
N LEU A 364 -11.42 10.79 13.62
CA LEU A 364 -11.88 10.03 12.46
C LEU A 364 -11.28 10.57 11.16
N GLU A 365 -11.26 11.89 10.97
CA GLU A 365 -10.67 12.52 9.79
C GLU A 365 -9.17 12.23 9.68
N PHE A 366 -8.43 12.36 10.78
CA PHE A 366 -7.02 11.98 10.82
C PHE A 366 -6.82 10.49 10.50
N SER A 367 -7.58 9.62 11.15
CA SER A 367 -7.45 8.17 11.00
C SER A 367 -7.76 7.73 9.58
N ALA A 368 -8.78 8.31 8.95
CA ALA A 368 -9.17 7.99 7.58
C ALA A 368 -8.25 8.61 6.51
N LEU A 369 -7.91 9.90 6.63
CA LEU A 369 -7.21 10.61 5.56
C LEU A 369 -5.69 10.49 5.61
N GLN A 370 -5.13 10.21 6.79
CA GLN A 370 -3.69 10.23 7.01
C GLN A 370 -3.11 8.91 7.51
N ASP A 371 -3.74 8.29 8.51
CA ASP A 371 -3.23 7.03 9.11
C ASP A 371 -3.74 5.76 8.41
N PHE A 372 -4.80 5.89 7.59
CA PHE A 372 -5.53 4.81 6.91
C PHE A 372 -6.04 3.71 7.87
N SER A 373 -6.55 4.14 9.02
CA SER A 373 -7.07 3.33 10.12
C SER A 373 -8.48 3.76 10.54
N GLY A 374 -9.22 4.43 9.63
CA GLY A 374 -10.52 5.04 9.89
C GLY A 374 -11.59 4.02 10.30
N GLU A 375 -11.46 2.76 9.90
CA GLU A 375 -12.35 1.66 10.27
C GLU A 375 -12.42 1.46 11.79
N ASN A 376 -11.32 1.68 12.51
CA ASN A 376 -11.27 1.49 13.96
C ASN A 376 -12.09 2.57 14.67
N ILE A 377 -11.95 3.83 14.27
CA ILE A 377 -12.71 4.94 14.87
C ILE A 377 -14.18 4.85 14.45
N ALA A 378 -14.47 4.53 13.19
CA ALA A 378 -15.82 4.38 12.69
C ALA A 378 -16.58 3.24 13.42
N PHE A 379 -15.92 2.11 13.67
CA PHE A 379 -16.46 1.02 14.48
C PHE A 379 -16.78 1.49 15.92
N LEU A 380 -15.85 2.18 16.58
CA LEU A 380 -16.07 2.69 17.95
C LEU A 380 -17.25 3.68 18.01
N VAL A 381 -17.39 4.55 17.02
CA VAL A 381 -18.52 5.49 16.91
C VAL A 381 -19.83 4.74 16.66
N ALA A 382 -19.83 3.72 15.80
CA ALA A 382 -21.01 2.91 15.51
C ALA A 382 -21.48 2.11 16.74
N VAL A 383 -20.54 1.48 17.45
CA VAL A 383 -20.84 0.75 18.69
C VAL A 383 -21.34 1.69 19.78
N ALA A 384 -20.75 2.89 19.93
CA ALA A 384 -21.23 3.88 20.89
C ALA A 384 -22.65 4.37 20.58
N ALA A 385 -22.96 4.62 19.30
CA ALA A 385 -24.30 5.01 18.86
C ALA A 385 -25.32 3.88 19.09
N TRP A 386 -24.96 2.64 18.77
CA TRP A 386 -25.77 1.46 19.04
C TRP A 386 -26.00 1.27 20.54
N LYS A 387 -24.98 1.41 21.41
CA LYS A 387 -25.16 1.35 22.86
C LYS A 387 -26.05 2.47 23.40
N ALA A 388 -25.99 3.67 22.81
CA ALA A 388 -26.82 4.80 23.20
C ALA A 388 -28.31 4.59 22.86
N SER A 389 -28.63 3.78 21.84
CA SER A 389 -30.04 3.46 21.54
C SER A 389 -30.68 2.72 22.72
N PHE A 390 -29.98 1.77 23.36
CA PHE A 390 -30.47 1.08 24.57
C PHE A 390 -30.76 2.00 25.76
N ALA A 391 -30.06 3.14 25.87
CA ALA A 391 -30.26 4.08 26.99
C ALA A 391 -31.52 4.93 26.84
N THR A 392 -32.00 5.10 25.60
CA THR A 392 -33.19 5.90 25.28
C THR A 392 -34.49 5.11 25.53
N GLU A 393 -34.38 3.79 25.66
CA GLU A 393 -35.50 2.86 25.81
C GLU A 393 -35.89 2.60 27.27
N ALA A 394 -35.03 2.94 28.24
CA ALA A 394 -35.39 2.89 29.66
C ALA A 394 -36.56 3.84 30.00
N ASP A 395 -36.83 4.84 29.14
CA ASP A 395 -37.91 5.81 29.26
C ASP A 395 -39.14 5.50 28.37
N ALA A 396 -39.12 4.45 27.53
CA ALA A 396 -40.17 4.15 26.54
C ALA A 396 -40.85 2.78 26.76
N LYS A 397 -41.47 2.59 27.93
CA LYS A 397 -42.16 1.34 28.35
C LYS A 397 -43.46 0.95 27.59
N GLU A 398 -43.70 1.44 26.38
CA GLU A 398 -45.01 1.27 25.72
C GLU A 398 -45.01 0.61 24.33
N GLN A 399 -43.89 0.12 23.79
CA GLN A 399 -43.89 -0.67 22.55
C GLN A 399 -43.26 -2.05 22.77
N GLY A 400 -43.91 -3.10 22.25
CA GLY A 400 -43.66 -4.48 22.63
C GLY A 400 -42.20 -4.93 22.52
N GLU A 401 -41.69 -5.47 23.64
CA GLU A 401 -40.29 -5.88 23.89
C GLU A 401 -39.65 -6.72 22.75
N GLY A 402 -40.44 -7.46 21.97
CA GLY A 402 -39.94 -8.31 20.87
C GLY A 402 -39.56 -7.57 19.57
N LYS A 403 -40.17 -6.42 19.25
CA LYS A 403 -39.84 -5.67 18.01
C LYS A 403 -38.57 -4.82 18.16
N GLU A 404 -38.32 -4.36 19.36
CA GLU A 404 -37.19 -3.49 19.69
C GLU A 404 -35.87 -4.28 19.73
N LEU A 405 -35.89 -5.46 20.35
CA LEU A 405 -34.76 -6.41 20.33
C LEU A 405 -34.38 -6.83 18.90
N ASN A 406 -35.36 -7.03 18.02
CA ASN A 406 -35.08 -7.33 16.60
C ASN A 406 -34.38 -6.16 15.90
N THR A 407 -34.83 -4.92 16.15
CA THR A 407 -34.22 -3.73 15.55
C THR A 407 -32.77 -3.55 16.03
N GLN A 408 -32.52 -3.77 17.33
CA GLN A 408 -31.18 -3.73 17.91
C GLN A 408 -30.27 -4.84 17.39
N TYR A 409 -30.82 -6.04 17.18
CA TYR A 409 -30.10 -7.16 16.59
C TYR A 409 -29.77 -6.87 15.12
N GLU A 410 -30.69 -6.29 14.35
CA GLU A 410 -30.45 -5.84 12.97
C GLU A 410 -29.35 -4.78 12.88
N ASP A 411 -29.34 -3.80 13.78
CA ASP A 411 -28.28 -2.78 13.80
C ASP A 411 -26.93 -3.36 14.24
N ALA A 412 -26.92 -4.31 15.19
CA ALA A 412 -25.72 -5.07 15.54
C ALA A 412 -25.21 -5.93 14.35
N LEU A 413 -26.13 -6.55 13.60
CA LEU A 413 -25.82 -7.31 12.39
C LEU A 413 -25.17 -6.42 11.32
N ARG A 414 -25.64 -5.18 11.16
CA ARG A 414 -25.02 -4.19 10.26
C ARG A 414 -23.61 -3.83 10.70
N ILE A 415 -23.39 -3.58 11.99
CA ILE A 415 -22.05 -3.30 12.53
C ILE A 415 -21.11 -4.48 12.27
N TYR A 416 -21.58 -5.71 12.49
CA TYR A 416 -20.80 -6.91 12.17
C TYR A 416 -20.46 -6.97 10.67
N ALA A 417 -21.45 -6.81 9.79
CA ALA A 417 -21.25 -6.87 8.35
C ALA A 417 -20.30 -5.79 7.81
N ASP A 418 -20.39 -4.56 8.33
CA ASP A 418 -19.63 -3.42 7.82
C ASP A 418 -18.19 -3.35 8.35
N TYR A 419 -17.91 -3.86 9.57
CA TYR A 419 -16.61 -3.70 10.23
C TYR A 419 -15.91 -5.00 10.63
N VAL A 420 -16.61 -6.10 10.89
CA VAL A 420 -16.05 -7.33 11.50
C VAL A 420 -16.00 -8.50 10.52
N SER A 421 -17.01 -8.64 9.67
CA SER A 421 -17.16 -9.76 8.76
C SER A 421 -15.97 -9.90 7.83
N SER A 422 -15.41 -11.11 7.77
CA SER A 422 -14.32 -11.45 6.85
C SER A 422 -14.72 -11.35 5.38
N ARG A 423 -16.03 -11.43 5.09
CA ARG A 423 -16.62 -11.55 3.74
C ARG A 423 -17.37 -10.30 3.27
N ASP A 424 -17.69 -9.36 4.16
CA ASP A 424 -18.50 -8.18 3.83
C ASP A 424 -17.79 -6.85 4.05
N ALA A 425 -16.95 -6.73 5.08
CA ALA A 425 -16.32 -5.47 5.46
C ALA A 425 -15.23 -5.05 4.45
N GLU A 426 -15.31 -3.83 3.92
CA GLU A 426 -14.30 -3.25 3.00
C GLU A 426 -12.97 -3.00 3.73
N PHE A 427 -13.04 -2.66 5.02
CA PHE A 427 -11.91 -2.58 5.95
C PHE A 427 -12.29 -3.24 7.26
N GLN A 428 -11.74 -4.41 7.51
CA GLN A 428 -11.99 -5.17 8.73
C GLN A 428 -11.21 -4.60 9.92
N VAL A 429 -11.87 -4.47 11.06
CA VAL A 429 -11.19 -4.13 12.32
C VAL A 429 -10.31 -5.29 12.77
N ASN A 430 -9.13 -4.96 13.31
CA ASN A 430 -8.14 -5.96 13.69
C ASN A 430 -8.45 -6.53 15.08
N LEU A 431 -9.22 -7.61 15.13
CA LEU A 431 -9.63 -8.28 16.37
C LEU A 431 -8.83 -9.58 16.63
N PRO A 432 -8.57 -9.92 17.90
CA PRO A 432 -8.10 -11.25 18.30
C PRO A 432 -9.06 -12.35 17.83
N SER A 433 -8.51 -13.49 17.38
CA SER A 433 -9.29 -14.62 16.85
C SER A 433 -10.43 -15.11 17.76
N PRO A 434 -10.28 -15.17 19.11
CA PRO A 434 -11.39 -15.57 19.98
C PRO A 434 -12.59 -14.62 19.92
N ILE A 435 -12.32 -13.30 19.92
CA ILE A 435 -13.36 -12.26 19.87
C ILE A 435 -14.03 -12.27 18.50
N HIS A 436 -13.22 -12.39 17.43
CA HIS A 436 -13.71 -12.47 16.07
C HIS A 436 -14.63 -13.68 15.88
N LYS A 437 -14.21 -14.87 16.33
CA LYS A 437 -15.01 -16.09 16.26
C LYS A 437 -16.31 -15.98 17.05
N LYS A 438 -16.30 -15.38 18.25
CA LYS A 438 -17.51 -15.13 19.04
C LYS A 438 -18.56 -14.30 18.29
N LEU A 439 -18.11 -13.26 17.57
CA LEU A 439 -18.99 -12.43 16.75
C LEU A 439 -19.45 -13.16 15.48
N GLU A 440 -18.58 -13.94 14.86
CA GLU A 440 -18.89 -14.80 13.71
C GLU A 440 -19.96 -15.84 14.06
N ASP A 441 -19.78 -16.58 15.16
CA ASP A 441 -20.72 -17.60 15.62
C ASP A 441 -22.14 -17.02 15.86
N MET A 442 -22.25 -15.75 16.24
CA MET A 442 -23.54 -15.10 16.49
C MET A 442 -24.19 -14.47 15.24
N PHE A 443 -23.41 -13.83 14.39
CA PHE A 443 -23.95 -12.97 13.33
C PHE A 443 -23.76 -13.53 11.92
N GLU A 444 -22.82 -14.45 11.69
CA GLU A 444 -22.46 -14.86 10.32
C GLU A 444 -23.60 -15.56 9.60
N LYS A 445 -24.33 -16.46 10.29
CA LYS A 445 -25.50 -17.15 9.72
C LYS A 445 -26.56 -16.14 9.27
N SER A 446 -26.97 -15.24 10.17
CA SER A 446 -27.95 -14.18 9.89
C SER A 446 -27.45 -13.22 8.79
N THR A 447 -26.14 -12.97 8.73
CA THR A 447 -25.51 -12.13 7.70
C THR A 447 -25.57 -12.83 6.34
N ARG A 448 -25.36 -14.15 6.26
CA ARG A 448 -25.53 -14.91 5.01
C ARG A 448 -26.96 -14.93 4.52
N GLU A 449 -27.92 -15.04 5.42
CA GLU A 449 -29.35 -14.97 5.09
C GLU A 449 -29.73 -13.58 4.54
N ALA A 450 -29.22 -12.50 5.13
CA ALA A 450 -29.53 -11.13 4.73
C ALA A 450 -28.75 -10.63 3.49
N TYR A 451 -27.48 -11.00 3.35
CA TYR A 451 -26.56 -10.44 2.34
C TYR A 451 -26.13 -11.44 1.26
N GLY A 452 -26.54 -12.71 1.38
CA GLY A 452 -26.18 -13.81 0.49
C GLY A 452 -24.80 -14.42 0.80
N ASP A 453 -24.55 -15.61 0.26
CA ASP A 453 -23.28 -16.32 0.44
C ASP A 453 -22.13 -15.68 -0.38
N ARG A 454 -20.96 -15.58 0.24
CA ARG A 454 -19.73 -14.99 -0.34
C ARG A 454 -18.52 -15.83 0.04
N SER A 455 -17.53 -15.88 -0.85
CA SER A 455 -16.30 -16.62 -0.60
C SER A 455 -15.55 -16.04 0.61
N GLU A 456 -15.02 -16.93 1.45
CA GLU A 456 -14.14 -16.60 2.56
C GLU A 456 -12.89 -15.85 2.08
N VAL A 457 -12.54 -14.75 2.76
CA VAL A 457 -11.33 -13.99 2.48
C VAL A 457 -10.40 -14.07 3.69
N ASN A 458 -9.12 -14.30 3.44
CA ASN A 458 -8.11 -14.39 4.49
C ASN A 458 -8.03 -13.05 5.25
N PRO A 459 -8.34 -13.02 6.56
CA PRO A 459 -8.35 -11.79 7.32
C PRO A 459 -6.94 -11.18 7.41
N ALA A 460 -5.86 -11.96 7.39
CA ALA A 460 -4.50 -11.43 7.43
C ALA A 460 -4.08 -10.72 6.13
N THR A 461 -4.71 -11.07 5.00
CA THR A 461 -4.42 -10.50 3.68
C THR A 461 -5.72 -10.25 2.90
N PRO A 462 -6.57 -9.31 3.36
CA PRO A 462 -7.90 -9.09 2.78
C PRO A 462 -7.86 -8.52 1.35
N PHE A 463 -6.65 -8.32 0.82
CA PHE A 463 -6.35 -7.76 -0.50
C PHE A 463 -5.58 -8.72 -1.42
N ASP A 464 -5.23 -9.94 -0.96
CA ASP A 464 -4.47 -10.92 -1.76
C ASP A 464 -5.36 -11.88 -2.57
N VAL A 465 -6.68 -11.84 -2.35
CA VAL A 465 -7.61 -12.75 -3.03
C VAL A 465 -8.00 -12.17 -4.40
N LEU A 466 -7.60 -12.90 -5.45
CA LEU A 466 -7.83 -12.60 -6.87
C LEU A 466 -9.31 -12.67 -7.30
N ASP A 467 -10.22 -13.09 -6.43
CA ASP A 467 -11.65 -13.18 -6.72
C ASP A 467 -12.48 -12.60 -5.58
N TRP A 468 -13.07 -11.43 -5.84
CA TRP A 468 -14.17 -10.91 -5.06
C TRP A 468 -15.41 -10.74 -5.96
N PRO A 469 -16.48 -11.53 -5.78
CA PRO A 469 -17.76 -11.25 -6.41
C PRO A 469 -18.57 -10.29 -5.53
N ARG A 470 -18.73 -9.04 -5.97
CA ARG A 470 -19.60 -8.07 -5.29
C ARG A 470 -21.05 -8.14 -5.77
N ARG A 471 -21.96 -8.13 -4.77
CA ARG A 471 -23.41 -7.84 -4.78
C ARG A 471 -24.12 -8.03 -6.13
N LYS A 472 -24.84 -9.13 -6.27
CA LYS A 472 -26.01 -9.13 -7.15
C LYS A 472 -27.01 -8.12 -6.57
N ALA A 473 -27.14 -6.96 -7.22
CA ALA A 473 -28.39 -6.22 -7.10
C ALA A 473 -29.47 -7.13 -7.68
N SER A 474 -30.25 -7.75 -6.80
CA SER A 474 -31.52 -8.39 -7.17
C SER A 474 -32.45 -7.30 -7.68
N GLY A 475 -32.37 -7.01 -8.97
CA GLY A 475 -33.44 -6.40 -9.73
C GLY A 475 -34.21 -7.51 -10.41
N SER A 476 -35.20 -8.08 -9.72
CA SER A 476 -36.36 -8.66 -10.40
C SER A 476 -37.56 -7.77 -10.14
N SER A 477 -37.94 -7.01 -11.17
CA SER A 477 -39.26 -6.41 -11.28
C SER A 477 -40.31 -7.53 -11.19
N GLY A 478 -41.16 -7.50 -10.17
CA GLY A 478 -42.26 -8.44 -10.03
C GLY A 478 -43.00 -8.29 -8.71
N SER A 479 -44.05 -7.47 -8.73
CA SER A 479 -45.10 -7.34 -7.71
C SER A 479 -44.71 -6.76 -6.35
N SER A 480 -45.39 -5.70 -5.97
CA SER A 480 -45.51 -5.23 -4.58
C SER A 480 -45.94 -6.38 -3.68
N ALA A 481 -44.98 -6.98 -2.99
CA ALA A 481 -45.20 -7.66 -1.73
C ALA A 481 -44.20 -7.02 -0.77
N ILE A 482 -44.74 -6.26 0.17
CA ILE A 482 -44.10 -6.02 1.45
C ILE A 482 -43.94 -7.42 2.04
N THR A 483 -42.77 -8.05 1.85
CA THR A 483 -42.41 -9.22 2.63
C THR A 483 -42.10 -8.67 4.01
N THR A 484 -43.12 -8.65 4.86
CA THR A 484 -42.96 -8.50 6.30
C THR A 484 -41.84 -9.44 6.72
N THR A 485 -40.81 -8.84 7.28
CA THR A 485 -39.63 -9.42 7.91
C THR A 485 -40.02 -10.17 9.19
N GLU A 486 -40.84 -11.21 9.05
CA GLU A 486 -41.16 -12.16 10.14
C GLU A 486 -40.28 -13.42 10.08
N GLU A 487 -39.49 -13.62 9.01
CA GLU A 487 -38.65 -14.81 8.82
C GLU A 487 -37.13 -14.53 8.83
N ALA A 488 -36.70 -13.30 9.13
CA ALA A 488 -35.29 -13.03 9.44
C ALA A 488 -35.03 -13.31 10.92
N GLY A 489 -34.86 -14.60 11.24
CA GLY A 489 -34.11 -15.11 12.39
C GLY A 489 -34.60 -14.74 13.78
N GLN A 490 -35.01 -15.73 14.57
CA GLN A 490 -34.99 -15.64 16.03
C GLN A 490 -33.68 -14.98 16.50
N VAL A 491 -33.77 -13.95 17.35
CA VAL A 491 -32.62 -13.35 18.02
C VAL A 491 -31.73 -14.47 18.54
N ALA A 492 -30.46 -14.47 18.12
CA ALA A 492 -29.54 -15.54 18.49
C ALA A 492 -29.44 -15.67 20.02
N GLU A 493 -29.49 -16.90 20.51
CA GLU A 493 -29.40 -17.20 21.94
C GLU A 493 -28.07 -16.67 22.49
N GLY A 494 -28.12 -15.72 23.42
CA GLY A 494 -26.94 -15.05 23.98
C GLY A 494 -26.64 -13.64 23.45
N PHE A 495 -27.48 -13.08 22.57
CA PHE A 495 -27.41 -11.66 22.21
C PHE A 495 -27.67 -10.77 23.43
N SER A 496 -26.80 -9.78 23.65
CA SER A 496 -26.91 -8.85 24.77
C SER A 496 -26.31 -7.49 24.40
N LYS A 497 -26.65 -6.46 25.18
CA LYS A 497 -26.07 -5.11 25.09
C LYS A 497 -24.54 -5.08 25.23
N THR A 498 -23.93 -6.13 25.76
CA THR A 498 -22.49 -6.23 26.04
C THR A 498 -21.73 -7.00 24.96
N ILE A 499 -22.38 -7.38 23.85
CA ILE A 499 -21.75 -8.24 22.85
C ILE A 499 -20.48 -7.64 22.24
N PHE A 500 -20.47 -6.33 22.03
CA PHE A 500 -19.31 -5.65 21.46
C PHE A 500 -18.28 -5.18 22.50
N ASP A 501 -18.48 -5.40 23.81
CA ASP A 501 -17.61 -4.82 24.86
C ASP A 501 -16.14 -5.25 24.73
N GLU A 502 -15.91 -6.56 24.52
CA GLU A 502 -14.55 -7.10 24.34
C GLU A 502 -13.90 -6.56 23.05
N ALA A 503 -14.69 -6.45 21.97
CA ALA A 503 -14.21 -5.93 20.69
C ALA A 503 -13.91 -4.42 20.79
N GLU A 504 -14.79 -3.64 21.41
CA GLU A 504 -14.62 -2.22 21.66
C GLU A 504 -13.34 -1.96 22.48
N GLN A 505 -13.13 -2.71 23.57
CA GLN A 505 -11.94 -2.58 24.39
C GLN A 505 -10.65 -2.92 23.62
N SER A 506 -10.68 -4.00 22.83
CA SER A 506 -9.55 -4.39 21.98
C SER A 506 -9.20 -3.30 20.96
N ILE A 507 -10.21 -2.70 20.30
CA ILE A 507 -10.00 -1.64 19.31
C ILE A 507 -9.56 -0.33 19.97
N LYS A 508 -10.11 0.05 21.13
CA LYS A 508 -9.63 1.20 21.90
C LYS A 508 -8.15 1.09 22.23
N TYR A 509 -7.71 -0.07 22.71
CA TYR A 509 -6.29 -0.31 23.00
C TYR A 509 -5.41 -0.26 21.74
N LEU A 510 -5.89 -0.81 20.62
CA LEU A 510 -5.20 -0.71 19.33
C LEU A 510 -5.04 0.74 18.88
N VAL A 511 -6.10 1.55 18.98
CA VAL A 511 -6.09 2.99 18.65
C VAL A 511 -5.16 3.74 19.58
N LEU A 512 -5.22 3.49 20.89
CA LEU A 512 -4.37 4.13 21.90
C LEU A 512 -2.88 3.91 21.63
N THR A 513 -2.50 2.71 21.20
CA THR A 513 -1.09 2.33 21.00
C THR A 513 -0.54 2.64 19.61
N ASN A 514 -1.38 2.96 18.62
CA ASN A 514 -0.93 3.19 17.24
C ASN A 514 -1.36 4.55 16.66
N THR A 515 -2.66 4.86 16.68
CA THR A 515 -3.23 6.02 15.97
C THR A 515 -3.23 7.26 16.87
N TRP A 516 -3.60 7.10 18.13
CA TRP A 516 -3.65 8.19 19.12
C TRP A 516 -2.33 8.95 19.29
N PRO A 517 -1.16 8.29 19.42
CA PRO A 517 0.10 8.98 19.62
C PRO A 517 0.48 9.84 18.41
N LYS A 518 0.19 9.36 17.20
CA LYS A 518 0.41 10.10 15.95
C LYS A 518 -0.50 11.32 15.85
N PHE A 519 -1.77 11.17 16.24
CA PHE A 519 -2.75 12.26 16.25
C PHE A 519 -2.34 13.37 17.22
N VAL A 520 -1.94 13.00 18.45
CA VAL A 520 -1.49 13.95 19.48
C VAL A 520 -0.25 14.69 19.00
N LYS A 521 0.78 13.97 18.52
CA LYS A 521 2.02 14.58 17.99
C LYS A 521 1.75 15.54 16.84
N GLN A 522 0.85 15.18 15.93
CA GLN A 522 0.48 16.08 14.83
C GLN A 522 -0.21 17.35 15.35
N ARG A 523 -1.15 17.25 16.28
CA ARG A 523 -1.79 18.43 16.87
C ARG A 523 -0.79 19.33 17.57
N GLN A 524 0.09 18.77 18.40
CA GLN A 524 1.15 19.53 19.06
C GLN A 524 2.03 20.27 18.04
N SER A 525 2.48 19.59 16.99
CA SER A 525 3.28 20.23 15.93
C SER A 525 2.53 21.34 15.19
N SER A 526 1.23 21.16 14.94
CA SER A 526 0.39 22.15 14.24
C SER A 526 0.13 23.39 15.11
N MET A 527 0.02 23.20 16.43
CA MET A 527 -0.14 24.29 17.40
C MET A 527 1.13 25.12 17.51
N VAL A 528 2.31 24.49 17.56
CA VAL A 528 3.60 25.21 17.56
C VAL A 528 3.78 26.04 16.29
N VAL A 529 3.49 25.47 15.12
CA VAL A 529 3.59 26.21 13.84
C VAL A 529 2.62 27.39 13.78
N SER A 530 1.41 27.26 14.36
CA SER A 530 0.44 28.35 14.43
C SER A 530 0.79 29.45 15.44
N MET A 531 1.78 29.21 16.32
CA MET A 531 2.31 30.21 17.24
C MET A 531 3.52 30.95 16.67
N GLU A 532 4.17 30.40 15.64
CA GLU A 532 5.34 30.99 14.95
C GLU A 532 4.96 31.87 13.73
N VAL A 533 3.71 31.78 13.26
CA VAL A 533 3.11 32.65 12.23
C VAL A 533 2.28 33.74 12.90
#